data_AF-A0A3P8SBD3-F1
#
_entry.id   AF-A0A3P8SBD3-F1
#
_cell.length_a   1.000
_cell.length_b   1.000
_cell.length_c   1.000
_cell.angle_alpha   90.00
_cell.angle_beta   90.00
_cell.angle_gamma   90.00
#
_symmetry.space_group_name_H-M   'P 1'
#
loop_
_entity.id
_entity.type
_entity.pdbx_description
1 polymer ?
#
loop_
_entity_poly.entity_id
_entity_poly.type
_entity_poly.pdbx_seq_one_letter_code
_entity_poly.pdbx_strand_id
1 'polypeptide(L)'
;RDASCSKKDEEYRTFQQEWTEEFAFVERAGSAVCLICNDKISSMKRSNIKRHFNTRHATFAWKYPAGDSRKKACQELLCRVQASQQQLCVWTRQGDWNSASFADALAIVRNGKPFTDGEYAKTFMLQVSNELFDDFSGKDKIIKRVKNMPLSAKTVHDRTIMMANQVEETQVKDINAAPYFSLALDESTDVSHLSQFSVIARYAASDTLREESLAVLPMKGSTRGEDLFKSFIEGFVALLHQHENRPILSLHCILHQEALCAQMCGEQLGEVMSLVIRIKTLLDEVGNNYPGLLLHSDVHWLSRGKVLSRFAACLSEIRTFLEMKDVEHPELTNTEWLMKFYYLVDMTEHLNHLNVKMQGIGNTVLSLQQAVFAFEKKLELFIVDIETGRLLHFEKLREFKDACTASDPVQQFDLQQLAGFTSKLLQSFKACFGEFREHTHLFKFITHPHECAVGKANLSYIPGVSIRDFELEVADLKASDMWWTEMKKLQPADQLIIKTWNALPVTYHTLQRVIIAVLTMFGSTYTCEQSFSHLKNIKTNLRSCLMDGSLNACMKLNLTTYQPDYKAFSKTMQHQKSH
;
A
#
# COMPACT_ATOMS: atom_id res chain seq x y z
N ARG A 1 -1.79 -49.91 21.86
CA ARG A 1 -1.09 -49.60 23.12
C ARG A 1 -1.00 -48.10 23.19
N ASP A 2 -1.87 -47.54 24.01
CA ASP A 2 -2.00 -46.12 24.31
C ASP A 2 -0.70 -45.53 24.84
N ALA A 3 -0.37 -44.34 24.34
CA ALA A 3 0.43 -43.36 25.07
C ALA A 3 -0.21 -41.99 24.82
N SER A 4 -1.12 -41.66 25.73
CA SER A 4 -1.72 -40.36 25.94
C SER A 4 -0.63 -39.34 26.30
N CYS A 5 -0.39 -38.38 25.41
CA CYS A 5 0.31 -37.13 25.77
C CYS A 5 -0.71 -36.01 25.80
N SER A 6 -0.75 -35.33 26.94
CA SER A 6 -1.83 -34.50 27.44
C SER A 6 -2.18 -33.30 26.56
N LYS A 7 -3.44 -33.23 26.13
CA LYS A 7 -4.16 -31.97 25.96
C LYS A 7 -4.29 -31.29 27.33
N LYS A 8 -3.34 -30.40 27.68
CA LYS A 8 -3.49 -29.28 28.62
C LYS A 8 -2.14 -28.57 28.80
N ASP A 9 -2.20 -27.24 28.82
CA ASP A 9 -1.20 -26.29 29.34
C ASP A 9 -0.26 -25.56 28.37
N GLU A 10 -0.76 -25.15 27.19
CA GLU A 10 -0.38 -23.85 26.61
C GLU A 10 -1.51 -22.84 26.80
N GLU A 11 -1.76 -22.43 28.06
CA GLU A 11 -2.55 -21.23 28.36
C GLU A 11 -1.77 -19.98 27.88
N TYR A 12 -2.05 -19.60 26.63
CA TYR A 12 -2.11 -18.25 26.07
C TYR A 12 -1.57 -17.11 26.97
N ARG A 13 -0.43 -16.52 26.56
CA ARG A 13 0.12 -15.27 27.13
C ARG A 13 -0.41 -14.00 26.44
N THR A 14 -1.66 -14.02 26.00
CA THR A 14 -2.29 -12.92 25.27
C THR A 14 -3.64 -12.61 25.87
N PHE A 15 -3.98 -11.33 25.98
CA PHE A 15 -5.26 -10.89 26.52
C PHE A 15 -6.41 -11.37 25.63
N GLN A 16 -7.46 -11.95 26.25
CA GLN A 16 -8.66 -12.36 25.53
C GLN A 16 -9.77 -11.36 25.76
N GLN A 17 -10.46 -10.95 24.69
CA GLN A 17 -11.52 -9.94 24.76
C GLN A 17 -12.67 -10.35 25.70
N GLU A 18 -12.97 -11.65 25.78
CA GLU A 18 -13.93 -12.25 26.72
C GLU A 18 -13.66 -11.87 28.18
N TRP A 19 -12.40 -11.63 28.56
CA TRP A 19 -12.05 -11.24 29.93
C TRP A 19 -12.57 -9.85 30.29
N THR A 20 -12.86 -9.02 29.30
CA THR A 20 -13.53 -7.73 29.48
C THR A 20 -14.96 -7.95 29.96
N GLU A 21 -15.68 -8.86 29.30
CA GLU A 21 -17.09 -9.16 29.58
C GLU A 21 -17.27 -10.01 30.85
N GLU A 22 -16.33 -10.93 31.11
CA GLU A 22 -16.45 -11.87 32.22
C GLU A 22 -15.86 -11.37 33.54
N PHE A 23 -14.76 -10.63 33.49
CA PHE A 23 -13.96 -10.25 34.66
C PHE A 23 -13.73 -8.74 34.79
N ALA A 24 -14.26 -7.93 33.88
CA ALA A 24 -14.04 -6.48 33.85
C ALA A 24 -12.56 -6.11 33.77
N PHE A 25 -11.80 -6.71 32.85
CA PHE A 25 -10.40 -6.36 32.58
C PHE A 25 -10.21 -5.78 31.17
N VAL A 26 -9.14 -5.02 30.98
CA VAL A 26 -8.67 -4.58 29.65
C VAL A 26 -7.16 -4.68 29.57
N GLU A 27 -6.62 -4.87 28.37
CA GLU A 27 -5.18 -4.76 28.16
C GLU A 27 -4.75 -3.30 28.05
N ARG A 28 -3.73 -2.90 28.82
CA ARG A 28 -3.05 -1.60 28.68
C ARG A 28 -1.55 -1.76 28.87
N ALA A 29 -0.77 -1.33 27.87
CA ALA A 29 0.70 -1.36 27.91
C ALA A 29 1.27 -2.74 28.32
N GLY A 30 0.73 -3.82 27.75
CA GLY A 30 1.19 -5.19 28.02
C GLY A 30 0.85 -5.72 29.42
N SER A 31 -0.11 -5.13 30.11
CA SER A 31 -0.63 -5.62 31.40
C SER A 31 -2.16 -5.66 31.37
N ALA A 32 -2.75 -6.65 32.04
CA ALA A 32 -4.19 -6.69 32.24
C ALA A 32 -4.55 -5.73 33.38
N VAL A 33 -5.40 -4.74 33.12
CA VAL A 33 -5.83 -3.72 34.07
C VAL A 33 -7.30 -3.94 34.44
N CYS A 34 -7.59 -4.01 35.74
CA CYS A 34 -8.96 -4.17 36.21
C CYS A 34 -9.77 -2.88 36.02
N LEU A 35 -10.95 -2.94 35.41
CA LEU A 35 -11.83 -1.78 35.22
C LEU A 35 -12.52 -1.33 36.52
N ILE A 36 -12.54 -2.16 37.57
CA ILE A 36 -13.21 -1.85 38.84
C ILE A 36 -12.27 -1.13 39.81
N CYS A 37 -11.03 -1.60 39.97
CA CYS A 37 -10.04 -1.00 40.90
C CYS A 37 -8.77 -0.45 40.25
N ASN A 38 -8.61 -0.58 38.93
CA ASN A 38 -7.45 -0.10 38.16
C ASN A 38 -6.11 -0.80 38.50
N ASP A 39 -6.14 -1.91 39.23
CA ASP A 39 -4.95 -2.73 39.51
C ASP A 39 -4.40 -3.39 38.25
N LYS A 40 -3.07 -3.44 38.14
CA LYS A 40 -2.34 -4.07 37.04
C LYS A 40 -1.92 -5.49 37.39
N ILE A 41 -2.18 -6.42 36.48
CA ILE A 41 -1.70 -7.80 36.52
C ILE A 41 -0.68 -7.97 35.40
N SER A 42 0.59 -8.13 35.78
CA SER A 42 1.73 -8.27 34.86
C SER A 42 1.77 -9.64 34.16
N SER A 43 1.31 -10.70 34.83
CA SER A 43 1.22 -12.04 34.24
C SER A 43 -0.17 -12.27 33.65
N MET A 44 -0.32 -12.08 32.33
CA MET A 44 -1.54 -12.33 31.56
C MET A 44 -1.92 -13.82 31.53
N LYS A 45 -2.49 -14.30 32.62
CA LYS A 45 -3.09 -15.64 32.75
C LYS A 45 -4.53 -15.49 33.21
N ARG A 46 -5.43 -16.25 32.60
CA ARG A 46 -6.86 -16.26 32.97
C ARG A 46 -7.04 -16.57 34.47
N SER A 47 -6.25 -17.48 35.00
CA SER A 47 -6.24 -17.83 36.44
C SER A 47 -5.91 -16.64 37.35
N ASN A 48 -4.97 -15.77 36.97
CA ASN A 48 -4.63 -14.57 37.74
C ASN A 48 -5.74 -13.52 37.70
N ILE A 49 -6.30 -13.28 36.51
CA ILE A 49 -7.40 -12.34 36.29
C ILE A 49 -8.66 -12.79 37.04
N LYS A 50 -9.03 -14.06 36.89
CA LYS A 50 -10.16 -14.66 37.60
C LYS A 50 -9.98 -14.64 39.11
N ARG A 51 -8.78 -14.96 39.60
CA ARG A 51 -8.46 -14.89 41.04
C ARG A 51 -8.59 -13.47 41.57
N HIS A 52 -8.05 -12.48 40.86
CA HIS A 52 -8.20 -11.07 41.24
C HIS A 52 -9.68 -10.69 41.30
N PHE A 53 -10.44 -10.98 40.24
CA PHE A 53 -11.87 -10.64 40.18
C PHE A 53 -12.67 -11.28 41.33
N ASN A 54 -12.49 -12.58 41.55
CA ASN A 54 -13.24 -13.29 42.58
C ASN A 54 -12.88 -12.86 44.00
N THR A 55 -11.63 -12.46 44.25
CA THR A 55 -11.16 -12.11 45.61
C THR A 55 -11.36 -10.64 45.95
N ARG A 56 -11.16 -9.73 44.99
CA ARG A 56 -11.24 -8.28 45.19
C ARG A 56 -12.62 -7.72 44.87
N HIS A 57 -13.38 -8.38 43.98
CA HIS A 57 -14.65 -7.88 43.46
C HIS A 57 -15.81 -8.85 43.68
N ALA A 58 -15.77 -9.62 44.79
CA ALA A 58 -16.82 -10.57 45.15
C ALA A 58 -18.21 -9.92 45.24
N THR A 59 -18.29 -8.69 45.78
CA THR A 59 -19.54 -7.92 45.86
C THR A 59 -20.08 -7.54 44.49
N PHE A 60 -19.20 -7.21 43.54
CA PHE A 60 -19.57 -6.92 42.16
C PHE A 60 -20.03 -8.20 41.45
N ALA A 61 -19.34 -9.31 41.65
CA ALA A 61 -19.69 -10.61 41.10
C ALA A 61 -21.06 -11.13 41.62
N TRP A 62 -21.39 -10.82 42.88
CA TRP A 62 -22.70 -11.09 43.48
C TRP A 62 -23.79 -10.19 42.91
N LYS A 63 -23.53 -8.88 42.78
CA LYS A 63 -24.48 -7.91 42.23
C LYS A 63 -24.77 -8.13 40.74
N TYR A 64 -23.78 -8.61 39.99
CA TYR A 64 -23.87 -8.91 38.56
C TYR A 64 -23.39 -10.34 38.29
N PRO A 65 -24.29 -11.35 38.35
CA PRO A 65 -23.97 -12.75 38.04
C PRO A 65 -23.53 -12.95 36.57
N ALA A 66 -22.88 -14.08 36.27
CA ALA A 66 -22.38 -14.35 34.91
C ALA A 66 -23.55 -14.42 33.91
N GLY A 67 -23.42 -13.73 32.77
CA GLY A 67 -24.48 -13.56 31.77
C GLY A 67 -24.61 -12.10 31.32
N ASP A 68 -25.71 -11.78 30.63
CA ASP A 68 -25.89 -10.48 29.97
C ASP A 68 -25.87 -9.27 30.92
N SER A 69 -26.29 -9.45 32.17
CA SER A 69 -26.25 -8.40 33.19
C SER A 69 -24.82 -8.00 33.54
N ARG A 70 -23.90 -8.97 33.66
CA ARG A 70 -22.47 -8.70 33.87
C ARG A 70 -21.81 -8.13 32.62
N LYS A 71 -22.17 -8.63 31.43
CA LYS A 71 -21.67 -8.06 30.16
C LYS A 71 -22.00 -6.58 30.07
N LYS A 72 -23.27 -6.21 30.27
CA LYS A 72 -23.72 -4.80 30.26
C LYS A 72 -23.00 -3.96 31.32
N ALA A 73 -22.86 -4.45 32.55
CA ALA A 73 -22.17 -3.73 33.62
C ALA A 73 -20.67 -3.52 33.31
N CYS A 74 -20.00 -4.53 32.73
CA CYS A 74 -18.60 -4.39 32.31
C CYS A 74 -18.46 -3.46 31.11
N GLN A 75 -19.41 -3.48 30.16
CA GLN A 75 -19.47 -2.54 29.04
C GLN A 75 -19.64 -1.10 29.53
N GLU A 76 -20.52 -0.86 30.51
CA GLU A 76 -20.70 0.46 31.12
C GLU A 76 -19.43 0.92 31.84
N LEU A 77 -18.73 0.03 32.55
CA LEU A 77 -17.43 0.35 33.16
C LEU A 77 -16.38 0.68 32.09
N LEU A 78 -16.36 -0.06 30.98
CA LEU A 78 -15.46 0.20 29.86
C LEU A 78 -15.76 1.56 29.23
N CYS A 79 -17.03 1.86 28.93
CA CYS A 79 -17.46 3.15 28.41
C CYS A 79 -17.17 4.28 29.39
N ARG A 80 -17.36 4.08 30.70
CA ARG A 80 -16.97 5.05 31.73
C ARG A 80 -15.48 5.23 31.82
N VAL A 81 -14.69 4.18 31.63
CA VAL A 81 -13.24 4.26 31.66
C VAL A 81 -12.69 4.92 30.38
N GLN A 82 -13.31 4.69 29.22
CA GLN A 82 -13.01 5.38 27.95
C GLN A 82 -13.44 6.85 27.99
N ALA A 83 -14.64 7.14 28.50
CA ALA A 83 -15.10 8.50 28.79
C ALA A 83 -14.25 9.15 29.90
N SER A 84 -13.76 8.39 30.87
CA SER A 84 -12.79 8.86 31.86
C SER A 84 -11.39 8.95 31.29
N GLN A 85 -11.00 8.26 30.22
CA GLN A 85 -9.73 8.55 29.53
C GLN A 85 -9.86 9.84 28.72
N GLN A 86 -11.07 10.15 28.24
CA GLN A 86 -11.43 11.46 27.72
C GLN A 86 -11.55 12.54 28.85
N GLN A 87 -11.83 12.18 30.11
CA GLN A 87 -11.98 13.12 31.26
C GLN A 87 -10.82 13.14 32.30
N LEU A 88 -9.96 12.12 32.40
CA LEU A 88 -8.71 12.04 33.21
C LEU A 88 -7.57 12.82 32.56
N CYS A 89 -7.84 13.29 31.36
CA CYS A 89 -7.36 14.52 30.79
C CYS A 89 -7.82 15.72 31.65
N VAL A 90 -7.37 15.83 32.92
CA VAL A 90 -7.47 17.07 33.68
C VAL A 90 -6.51 18.06 33.03
N TRP A 91 -6.96 18.69 31.94
CA TRP A 91 -6.26 19.79 31.31
C TRP A 91 -6.68 21.06 32.05
N THR A 92 -5.85 21.48 33.00
CA THR A 92 -5.96 22.83 33.55
C THR A 92 -5.89 23.85 32.42
N ARG A 93 -6.80 24.82 32.43
CA ARG A 93 -6.75 26.03 31.58
C ARG A 93 -5.31 26.57 31.57
N GLN A 94 -4.73 26.73 30.37
CA GLN A 94 -4.15 28.01 29.90
C GLN A 94 -3.41 27.88 28.55
N GLY A 95 -4.07 28.31 27.47
CA GLY A 95 -3.41 28.83 26.25
C GLY A 95 -3.75 28.16 24.91
N ASP A 96 -3.61 28.94 23.85
CA ASP A 96 -3.81 28.60 22.42
C ASP A 96 -2.82 27.54 21.87
N TRP A 97 -2.00 26.94 22.74
CA TRP A 97 -0.90 26.00 22.39
C TRP A 97 -1.39 24.60 22.06
N ASN A 98 -2.64 24.25 22.41
CA ASN A 98 -3.18 22.92 22.15
C ASN A 98 -3.23 22.63 20.66
N SER A 99 -3.68 23.58 19.83
CA SER A 99 -3.67 23.43 18.38
C SER A 99 -2.25 23.25 17.84
N ALA A 100 -1.28 24.01 18.35
CA ALA A 100 0.11 23.91 17.93
C ALA A 100 0.71 22.52 18.22
N SER A 101 0.50 22.00 19.43
CA SER A 101 1.01 20.66 19.77
C SER A 101 0.32 19.53 18.97
N PHE A 102 -0.94 19.70 18.53
CA PHE A 102 -1.58 18.72 17.64
C PHE A 102 -0.99 18.80 16.24
N ALA A 103 -0.73 20.01 15.74
CA ALA A 103 -0.07 20.23 14.46
C ALA A 103 1.35 19.60 14.46
N ASP A 104 2.11 19.80 15.53
CA ASP A 104 3.45 19.20 15.70
C ASP A 104 3.38 17.67 15.78
N ALA A 105 2.45 17.11 16.57
CA ALA A 105 2.25 15.67 16.64
C ALA A 105 1.88 15.08 15.27
N LEU A 106 1.00 15.76 14.51
CA LEU A 106 0.62 15.36 13.16
C LEU A 106 1.82 15.42 12.20
N ALA A 107 2.64 16.47 12.29
CA ALA A 107 3.84 16.62 11.48
C ALA A 107 4.86 15.51 11.76
N ILE A 108 5.09 15.17 13.03
CA ILE A 108 5.97 14.07 13.44
C ILE A 108 5.51 12.75 12.79
N VAL A 109 4.22 12.41 12.93
CA VAL A 109 3.69 11.14 12.44
C VAL A 109 3.60 11.06 10.92
N ARG A 110 3.20 12.14 10.26
CA ARG A 110 3.19 12.23 8.78
C ARG A 110 4.56 12.06 8.15
N ASN A 111 5.62 12.43 8.88
CA ASN A 111 6.99 12.21 8.44
C ASN A 111 7.58 10.88 8.92
N GLY A 112 6.76 9.99 9.51
CA GLY A 112 7.20 8.69 10.02
C GLY A 112 8.18 8.78 11.19
N LYS A 113 8.27 9.92 11.89
CA LYS A 113 9.27 10.20 12.91
C LYS A 113 8.87 9.74 14.31
N PRO A 114 9.83 9.32 15.17
CA PRO A 114 9.83 9.35 16.62
C PRO A 114 8.62 9.85 17.40
N PHE A 115 7.96 9.13 18.31
CA PHE A 115 7.10 9.86 19.27
C PHE A 115 7.97 10.70 20.21
N THR A 116 9.16 10.20 20.53
CA THR A 116 10.21 10.90 21.27
C THR A 116 10.71 12.15 20.57
N ASP A 117 10.54 12.27 19.25
CA ASP A 117 10.97 13.46 18.50
C ASP A 117 10.18 14.70 18.90
N GLY A 118 9.04 14.57 19.59
CA GLY A 118 8.35 15.71 20.20
C GLY A 118 9.22 16.46 21.22
N GLU A 119 9.99 15.74 22.05
CA GLU A 119 10.88 16.35 23.05
C GLU A 119 12.12 16.97 22.38
N TYR A 120 12.64 16.29 21.34
CA TYR A 120 13.70 16.83 20.51
C TYR A 120 13.27 18.13 19.81
N ALA A 121 12.13 18.12 19.12
CA ALA A 121 11.58 19.28 18.42
C ALA A 121 11.34 20.45 19.37
N LYS A 122 10.84 20.18 20.58
CA LYS A 122 10.66 21.19 21.61
C LYS A 122 12.00 21.80 22.07
N THR A 123 13.01 20.96 22.27
CA THR A 123 14.36 21.42 22.66
C THR A 123 14.99 22.25 21.54
N PHE A 124 14.89 21.79 20.30
CA PHE A 124 15.32 22.50 19.11
C PHE A 124 14.65 23.88 18.99
N MET A 125 13.32 23.94 19.11
CA MET A 125 12.58 25.21 19.06
C MET A 125 13.00 26.17 20.17
N LEU A 126 13.30 25.69 21.37
CA LEU A 126 13.77 26.53 22.47
C LEU A 126 15.16 27.11 22.19
N GLN A 127 16.09 26.30 21.69
CA GLN A 127 17.44 26.77 21.32
C GLN A 127 17.38 27.83 20.23
N VAL A 128 16.64 27.55 19.14
CA VAL A 128 16.47 28.52 18.04
C VAL A 128 15.77 29.78 18.53
N SER A 129 14.73 29.66 19.36
CA SER A 129 14.01 30.84 19.86
C SER A 129 14.85 31.72 20.76
N ASN A 130 15.79 31.15 21.53
CA ASN A 130 16.70 31.92 22.38
C ASN A 130 17.65 32.78 21.55
N GLU A 131 18.20 32.24 20.46
CA GLU A 131 19.15 32.95 19.59
C GLU A 131 18.46 33.90 18.62
N LEU A 132 17.38 33.45 17.96
CA LEU A 132 16.73 34.20 16.87
C LEU A 132 15.88 35.37 17.37
N PHE A 133 15.37 35.29 18.60
CA PHE A 133 14.49 36.31 19.17
C PHE A 133 15.13 37.05 20.35
N ASP A 134 16.46 37.01 20.51
CA ASP A 134 17.13 37.60 21.68
C ASP A 134 16.87 39.12 21.82
N ASP A 135 16.78 39.79 20.68
CA ASP A 135 16.57 41.21 20.49
C ASP A 135 15.09 41.61 20.35
N PHE A 136 14.16 40.64 20.43
CA PHE A 136 12.72 40.90 20.39
C PHE A 136 12.15 41.17 21.79
N SER A 137 11.38 42.25 21.93
CA SER A 137 10.70 42.64 23.19
C SER A 137 9.73 41.60 23.74
N GLY A 138 9.29 40.64 22.91
CA GLY A 138 8.37 39.57 23.27
C GLY A 138 9.02 38.21 23.59
N LYS A 139 10.36 38.11 23.64
CA LYS A 139 11.06 36.82 23.68
C LYS A 139 10.65 35.91 24.83
N ASP A 140 10.53 36.43 26.04
CA ASP A 140 10.16 35.63 27.22
C ASP A 140 8.76 35.05 27.06
N LYS A 141 7.85 35.77 26.39
CA LYS A 141 6.51 35.28 26.08
C LYS A 141 6.61 34.14 25.05
N ILE A 142 7.40 34.27 24.00
CA ILE A 142 7.58 33.22 22.98
C ILE A 142 8.22 31.97 23.59
N ILE A 143 9.34 32.12 24.30
CA ILE A 143 10.07 31.02 24.95
C ILE A 143 9.16 30.31 25.96
N LYS A 144 8.42 31.06 26.79
CA LYS A 144 7.45 30.48 27.74
C LYS A 144 6.35 29.69 27.04
N ARG A 145 5.87 30.17 25.89
CA ARG A 145 4.84 29.47 25.10
C ARG A 145 5.35 28.15 24.54
N VAL A 146 6.55 28.13 23.96
CA VAL A 146 7.22 26.90 23.50
C VAL A 146 7.47 25.95 24.67
N LYS A 147 7.98 26.46 25.80
CA LYS A 147 8.26 25.67 27.01
C LYS A 147 7.00 25.03 27.59
N ASN A 148 5.85 25.69 27.52
CA ASN A 148 4.58 25.19 28.04
C ASN A 148 3.84 24.28 27.05
N MET A 149 4.26 24.23 25.79
CA MET A 149 3.64 23.36 24.78
C MET A 149 3.89 21.87 25.12
N PRO A 150 2.84 21.04 25.22
CA PRO A 150 2.99 19.64 25.61
C PRO A 150 3.45 18.80 24.41
N LEU A 151 4.67 18.25 24.45
CA LEU A 151 5.23 17.44 23.35
C LEU A 151 6.01 16.22 23.86
N SER A 152 5.65 15.70 25.04
CA SER A 152 6.23 14.44 25.50
C SER A 152 5.88 13.30 24.54
N ALA A 153 6.69 12.23 24.52
CA ALA A 153 6.41 11.07 23.68
C ALA A 153 5.00 10.50 23.89
N LYS A 154 4.54 10.49 25.15
CA LYS A 154 3.17 10.09 25.51
C LYS A 154 2.13 11.06 24.93
N THR A 155 2.36 12.36 25.00
CA THR A 155 1.46 13.36 24.42
C THR A 155 1.34 13.19 22.91
N VAL A 156 2.46 13.02 22.21
CA VAL A 156 2.46 12.80 20.75
C VAL A 156 1.69 11.53 20.42
N HIS A 157 1.95 10.42 21.13
CA HIS A 157 1.19 9.18 20.98
C HIS A 157 -0.31 9.38 21.16
N ASP A 158 -0.75 9.96 22.28
CA ASP A 158 -2.17 10.09 22.61
C ASP A 158 -2.89 10.97 21.57
N ARG A 159 -2.25 12.06 21.12
CA ARG A 159 -2.78 12.92 20.05
C ARG A 159 -2.85 12.21 18.70
N THR A 160 -1.89 11.35 18.41
CA THR A 160 -1.89 10.49 17.21
C THR A 160 -3.12 9.61 17.20
N ILE A 161 -3.41 8.92 18.31
CA ILE A 161 -4.61 8.07 18.43
C ILE A 161 -5.88 8.89 18.25
N MET A 162 -5.99 10.06 18.90
CA MET A 162 -7.16 10.93 18.77
C MET A 162 -7.42 11.36 17.32
N MET A 163 -6.38 11.84 16.63
CA MET A 163 -6.49 12.27 15.24
C MET A 163 -6.80 11.09 14.30
N ALA A 164 -6.20 9.93 14.53
CA ALA A 164 -6.48 8.74 13.73
C ALA A 164 -7.94 8.28 13.86
N ASN A 165 -8.50 8.29 15.08
CA ASN A 165 -9.91 7.94 15.31
C ASN A 165 -10.87 8.91 14.60
N GLN A 166 -10.57 10.22 14.60
CA GLN A 166 -11.39 11.20 13.87
C GLN A 166 -11.36 10.97 12.35
N VAL A 167 -10.18 10.66 11.82
CA VAL A 167 -10.03 10.30 10.40
C VAL A 167 -10.82 9.04 10.11
N GLU A 168 -10.75 8.02 10.98
CA GLU A 168 -11.49 6.78 10.83
C GLU A 168 -13.00 6.98 10.83
N GLU A 169 -13.53 7.77 11.78
CA GLU A 169 -14.95 8.13 11.81
C GLU A 169 -15.39 8.81 10.49
N THR A 170 -14.54 9.68 9.94
CA THR A 170 -14.79 10.36 8.66
C THR A 170 -14.75 9.37 7.49
N GLN A 171 -13.72 8.51 7.42
CA GLN A 171 -13.59 7.47 6.40
C GLN A 171 -14.80 6.53 6.40
N VAL A 172 -15.22 6.04 7.57
CA VAL A 172 -16.37 5.14 7.72
C VAL A 172 -17.66 5.83 7.27
N LYS A 173 -17.85 7.09 7.65
CA LYS A 173 -19.01 7.88 7.20
C LYS A 173 -19.05 8.01 5.68
N ASP A 174 -17.93 8.37 5.06
CA ASP A 174 -17.86 8.62 3.62
C ASP A 174 -17.97 7.30 2.82
N ILE A 175 -17.39 6.19 3.30
CA ILE A 175 -17.55 4.86 2.70
C ILE A 175 -19.00 4.40 2.78
N ASN A 176 -19.66 4.56 3.93
CA ASN A 176 -21.07 4.19 4.09
C ASN A 176 -22.02 5.05 3.23
N ALA A 177 -21.63 6.28 2.91
CA ALA A 177 -22.37 7.16 2.02
C ALA A 177 -22.06 6.91 0.53
N ALA A 178 -20.93 6.27 0.22
CA ALA A 178 -20.51 6.03 -1.16
C ALA A 178 -21.41 4.98 -1.83
N PRO A 179 -21.88 5.21 -3.07
CA PRO A 179 -22.70 4.23 -3.78
C PRO A 179 -21.91 2.97 -4.14
N TYR A 180 -20.59 3.12 -4.35
CA TYR A 180 -19.67 2.05 -4.72
C TYR A 180 -18.31 2.31 -4.06
N PHE A 181 -17.65 1.24 -3.66
CA PHE A 181 -16.25 1.24 -3.24
C PHE A 181 -15.59 -0.04 -3.73
N SER A 182 -14.26 -0.02 -3.84
CA SER A 182 -13.45 -1.22 -4.06
C SER A 182 -12.36 -1.33 -3.01
N LEU A 183 -11.80 -2.52 -2.88
CA LEU A 183 -10.71 -2.81 -1.95
C LEU A 183 -9.50 -3.34 -2.73
N ALA A 184 -8.33 -2.76 -2.48
CA ALA A 184 -7.05 -3.32 -2.85
C ALA A 184 -6.46 -4.04 -1.65
N LEU A 185 -6.05 -5.28 -1.86
CA LEU A 185 -5.57 -6.19 -0.84
C LEU A 185 -4.19 -6.68 -1.28
N ASP A 186 -3.21 -6.57 -0.40
CA ASP A 186 -1.85 -7.00 -0.69
C ASP A 186 -1.14 -7.47 0.57
N GLU A 187 -0.07 -8.26 0.40
CA GLU A 187 0.77 -8.78 1.47
C GLU A 187 2.22 -8.41 1.23
N SER A 188 2.92 -8.00 2.29
CA SER A 188 4.38 -7.92 2.26
C SER A 188 4.95 -8.28 3.62
N THR A 189 6.25 -8.57 3.65
CA THR A 189 6.97 -8.85 4.90
C THR A 189 7.58 -7.56 5.46
N ASP A 190 7.38 -7.34 6.76
CA ASP A 190 8.04 -6.22 7.46
C ASP A 190 9.51 -6.52 7.79
N VAL A 191 10.20 -5.53 8.36
CA VAL A 191 11.62 -5.64 8.77
C VAL A 191 11.87 -6.72 9.82
N SER A 192 10.82 -7.21 10.48
CA SER A 192 10.88 -8.29 11.47
C SER A 192 10.50 -9.65 10.87
N HIS A 193 10.43 -9.74 9.53
CA HIS A 193 10.00 -10.92 8.78
C HIS A 193 8.58 -11.41 9.09
N LEU A 194 7.72 -10.52 9.61
CA LEU A 194 6.31 -10.83 9.80
C LEU A 194 5.53 -10.39 8.57
N SER A 195 4.70 -11.28 8.04
CA SER A 195 3.74 -10.95 6.99
C SER A 195 2.73 -9.92 7.50
N GLN A 196 2.55 -8.86 6.72
CA GLN A 196 1.64 -7.76 6.97
C GLN A 196 0.66 -7.68 5.80
N PHE A 197 -0.62 -7.69 6.14
CA PHE A 197 -1.72 -7.59 5.19
C PHE A 197 -2.23 -6.15 5.16
N SER A 198 -2.23 -5.52 3.99
CA SER A 198 -2.68 -4.14 3.80
C SER A 198 -4.04 -4.13 3.10
N VAL A 199 -4.98 -3.36 3.66
CA VAL A 199 -6.30 -3.10 3.09
C VAL A 199 -6.43 -1.62 2.75
N ILE A 200 -6.56 -1.31 1.47
CA ILE A 200 -6.82 0.04 0.97
C ILE A 200 -8.20 0.07 0.34
N ALA A 201 -9.00 1.09 0.64
CA ALA A 201 -10.29 1.32 -0.01
C ALA A 201 -10.22 2.46 -1.01
N ARG A 202 -10.92 2.32 -2.14
CA ARG A 202 -11.13 3.39 -3.12
C ARG A 202 -12.61 3.66 -3.29
N TYR A 203 -13.01 4.90 -3.08
CA TYR A 203 -14.41 5.32 -3.08
C TYR A 203 -14.55 6.79 -3.50
N ALA A 204 -15.75 7.17 -3.91
CA ALA A 204 -16.08 8.55 -4.24
C ALA A 204 -16.73 9.24 -3.03
N ALA A 205 -16.10 10.31 -2.55
CA ALA A 205 -16.68 11.26 -1.61
C ALA A 205 -17.05 12.54 -2.37
N SER A 206 -18.32 12.63 -2.79
CA SER A 206 -18.81 13.67 -3.70
C SER A 206 -17.99 13.71 -5.01
N ASP A 207 -17.32 14.82 -5.30
CA ASP A 207 -16.50 15.02 -6.51
C ASP A 207 -15.02 14.65 -6.33
N THR A 208 -14.70 13.89 -5.28
CA THR A 208 -13.33 13.50 -4.96
C THR A 208 -13.24 11.99 -4.84
N LEU A 209 -12.42 11.38 -5.70
CA LEU A 209 -11.98 10.00 -5.49
C LEU A 209 -10.93 9.97 -4.38
N ARG A 210 -11.15 9.07 -3.43
CA ARG A 210 -10.30 8.85 -2.27
C ARG A 210 -9.71 7.46 -2.35
N GLU A 211 -8.42 7.34 -2.09
CA GLU A 211 -7.74 6.07 -1.83
C GLU A 211 -7.20 6.12 -0.41
N GLU A 212 -7.69 5.25 0.46
CA GLU A 212 -7.48 5.38 1.90
C GLU A 212 -7.11 4.04 2.53
N SER A 213 -6.06 4.05 3.36
CA SER A 213 -5.67 2.88 4.15
C SER A 213 -6.68 2.65 5.27
N LEU A 214 -7.30 1.46 5.25
CA LEU A 214 -8.24 1.04 6.28
C LEU A 214 -7.51 0.36 7.43
N ALA A 215 -6.63 -0.58 7.12
CA ALA A 215 -5.89 -1.35 8.11
C ALA A 215 -4.61 -1.96 7.53
N VAL A 216 -3.62 -2.11 8.39
CA VAL A 216 -2.45 -2.99 8.23
C VAL A 216 -2.52 -4.01 9.36
N LEU A 217 -2.65 -5.28 9.00
CA LEU A 217 -2.89 -6.36 9.95
C LEU A 217 -1.74 -7.37 9.90
N PRO A 218 -1.12 -7.72 11.05
CA PRO A 218 -0.11 -8.76 11.08
C PRO A 218 -0.77 -10.13 10.85
N MET A 219 -0.23 -10.91 9.92
CA MET A 219 -0.63 -12.30 9.70
C MET A 219 0.13 -13.21 10.68
N LYS A 220 -0.60 -13.96 11.50
CA LYS A 220 -0.02 -14.86 12.51
C LYS A 220 -0.07 -16.30 11.99
N GLY A 221 1.08 -16.88 11.65
CA GLY A 221 1.19 -18.28 11.17
C GLY A 221 2.61 -18.64 10.74
N SER A 222 2.96 -19.94 10.77
CA SER A 222 4.29 -20.48 10.42
C SER A 222 4.39 -21.06 8.99
N THR A 223 3.33 -20.94 8.19
CA THR A 223 3.28 -21.40 6.80
C THR A 223 3.58 -20.25 5.83
N ARG A 224 4.06 -20.57 4.63
CA ARG A 224 4.41 -19.62 3.57
C ARG A 224 3.29 -18.58 3.39
N GLY A 225 3.61 -17.29 3.51
CA GLY A 225 2.64 -16.18 3.51
C GLY A 225 1.68 -16.23 2.33
N GLU A 226 2.18 -16.56 1.15
CA GLU A 226 1.42 -16.67 -0.11
C GLU A 226 0.21 -17.61 -0.02
N ASP A 227 0.35 -18.79 0.60
CA ASP A 227 -0.73 -19.78 0.68
C ASP A 227 -1.84 -19.35 1.66
N LEU A 228 -1.43 -18.69 2.76
CA LEU A 228 -2.35 -18.13 3.75
C LEU A 228 -3.08 -16.91 3.20
N PHE A 229 -2.39 -16.04 2.47
CA PHE A 229 -2.98 -14.88 1.83
C PHE A 229 -4.01 -15.30 0.79
N LYS A 230 -3.64 -16.23 -0.09
CA LYS A 230 -4.58 -16.74 -1.09
C LYS A 230 -5.82 -17.35 -0.44
N SER A 231 -5.64 -18.20 0.58
CA SER A 231 -6.76 -18.79 1.33
C SER A 231 -7.60 -17.74 2.06
N PHE A 232 -6.99 -16.68 2.59
CA PHE A 232 -7.68 -15.58 3.25
C PHE A 232 -8.49 -14.76 2.26
N ILE A 233 -7.92 -14.40 1.10
CA ILE A 233 -8.61 -13.66 0.05
C ILE A 233 -9.77 -14.49 -0.49
N GLU A 234 -9.55 -15.75 -0.80
CA GLU A 234 -10.60 -16.66 -1.27
C GLU A 234 -11.71 -16.80 -0.22
N GLY A 235 -11.36 -16.97 1.06
CA GLY A 235 -12.31 -17.03 2.16
C GLY A 235 -13.07 -15.72 2.39
N PHE A 236 -12.38 -14.59 2.34
CA PHE A 236 -12.96 -13.25 2.51
C PHE A 236 -13.92 -12.92 1.36
N VAL A 237 -13.51 -13.17 0.12
CA VAL A 237 -14.36 -13.00 -1.06
C VAL A 237 -15.57 -13.94 -1.00
N ALA A 238 -15.39 -15.19 -0.56
CA ALA A 238 -16.50 -16.12 -0.37
C ALA A 238 -17.49 -15.64 0.69
N LEU A 239 -17.01 -15.10 1.82
CA LEU A 239 -17.87 -14.50 2.86
C LEU A 239 -18.61 -13.27 2.33
N LEU A 240 -17.95 -12.41 1.56
CA LEU A 240 -18.60 -11.26 0.93
C LEU A 240 -19.66 -11.70 -0.08
N HIS A 241 -19.39 -12.72 -0.89
CA HIS A 241 -20.39 -13.28 -1.80
C HIS A 241 -21.60 -13.84 -1.06
N GLN A 242 -21.39 -14.55 0.06
CA GLN A 242 -22.48 -15.07 0.90
C GLN A 242 -23.30 -13.94 1.54
N HIS A 243 -22.66 -12.86 1.97
CA HIS A 243 -23.33 -11.74 2.63
C HIS A 243 -24.08 -10.84 1.64
N GLU A 244 -23.45 -10.49 0.52
CA GLU A 244 -24.01 -9.57 -0.47
C GLU A 244 -24.98 -10.23 -1.45
N ASN A 245 -24.94 -11.56 -1.57
CA ASN A 245 -25.77 -12.35 -2.48
C ASN A 245 -25.76 -11.81 -3.94
N ARG A 246 -24.60 -11.35 -4.40
CA ARG A 246 -24.39 -10.78 -5.75
C ARG A 246 -22.97 -11.06 -6.25
N PRO A 247 -22.72 -11.05 -7.57
CA PRO A 247 -21.37 -11.22 -8.09
C PRO A 247 -20.47 -10.03 -7.71
N ILE A 248 -19.28 -10.31 -7.20
CA ILE A 248 -18.23 -9.32 -6.94
C ILE A 248 -17.24 -9.36 -8.10
N LEU A 249 -16.91 -8.18 -8.64
CA LEU A 249 -15.85 -8.06 -9.62
C LEU A 249 -14.50 -8.17 -8.90
N SER A 250 -13.73 -9.18 -9.26
CA SER A 250 -12.36 -9.38 -8.81
C SER A 250 -11.41 -9.16 -9.98
N LEU A 251 -10.36 -8.37 -9.77
CA LEU A 251 -9.32 -8.13 -10.76
C LEU A 251 -7.97 -8.48 -10.14
N HIS A 252 -7.15 -9.22 -10.88
CA HIS A 252 -5.75 -9.39 -10.49
C HIS A 252 -4.98 -8.07 -10.66
N CYS A 253 -4.05 -7.81 -9.74
CA CYS A 253 -3.21 -6.61 -9.79
C CYS A 253 -2.40 -6.55 -11.09
N ILE A 254 -2.51 -5.45 -11.84
CA ILE A 254 -1.83 -5.29 -13.13
C ILE A 254 -0.30 -5.31 -13.01
N LEU A 255 0.23 -4.78 -11.89
CA LEU A 255 1.67 -4.78 -11.60
C LEU A 255 2.18 -6.20 -11.33
N HIS A 256 1.40 -7.00 -10.59
CA HIS A 256 1.75 -8.40 -10.36
C HIS A 256 1.69 -9.19 -11.68
N GLN A 257 0.63 -9.02 -12.49
CA GLN A 257 0.55 -9.68 -13.79
C GLN A 257 1.72 -9.31 -14.71
N GLU A 258 2.12 -8.04 -14.76
CA GLU A 258 3.30 -7.62 -15.53
C GLU A 258 4.59 -8.23 -15.00
N ALA A 259 4.77 -8.27 -13.67
CA ALA A 259 5.92 -8.91 -13.06
C ALA A 259 6.00 -10.41 -13.40
N LEU A 260 4.87 -11.12 -13.47
CA LEU A 260 4.81 -12.52 -13.91
C LEU A 260 5.21 -12.67 -15.38
N CYS A 261 4.72 -11.81 -16.27
CA CYS A 261 5.15 -11.81 -17.67
C CYS A 261 6.67 -11.56 -17.79
N ALA A 262 7.18 -10.60 -17.03
CA ALA A 262 8.59 -10.22 -17.05
C ALA A 262 9.50 -11.33 -16.49
N GLN A 263 9.04 -12.08 -15.48
CA GLN A 263 9.76 -13.24 -14.95
C GLN A 263 10.03 -14.33 -16.00
N MET A 264 9.15 -14.48 -17.01
CA MET A 264 9.39 -15.44 -18.08
C MET A 264 10.67 -15.14 -18.89
N CYS A 265 11.09 -13.88 -19.00
CA CYS A 265 12.38 -13.54 -19.61
C CYS A 265 13.53 -14.16 -18.83
N GLY A 266 13.41 -14.22 -17.49
CA GLY A 266 14.37 -14.89 -16.62
C GLY A 266 14.37 -16.41 -16.75
N GLU A 267 13.24 -17.03 -17.05
CA GLU A 267 13.19 -18.48 -17.30
C GLU A 267 13.81 -18.84 -18.66
N GLN A 268 13.52 -18.04 -19.69
CA GLN A 268 14.05 -18.27 -21.05
C GLN A 268 15.54 -17.96 -21.17
N LEU A 269 16.03 -16.97 -20.41
CA LEU A 269 17.42 -16.51 -20.43
C LEU A 269 18.08 -16.63 -19.05
N GLY A 270 17.72 -17.68 -18.31
CA GLY A 270 18.22 -17.94 -16.96
C GLY A 270 19.73 -18.11 -16.91
N GLU A 271 20.33 -18.64 -17.98
CA GLU A 271 21.78 -18.78 -18.14
C GLU A 271 22.49 -17.42 -18.08
N VAL A 272 21.95 -16.41 -18.77
CA VAL A 272 22.50 -15.06 -18.82
C VAL A 272 22.42 -14.42 -17.43
N MET A 273 21.25 -14.50 -16.81
CA MET A 273 21.02 -13.92 -15.49
C MET A 273 21.86 -14.57 -14.40
N SER A 274 21.98 -15.89 -14.43
CA SER A 274 22.79 -16.65 -13.47
C SER A 274 24.25 -16.21 -13.52
N LEU A 275 24.81 -16.06 -14.72
CA LEU A 275 26.20 -15.61 -14.88
C LEU A 275 26.39 -14.17 -14.40
N VAL A 276 25.51 -13.24 -14.81
CA VAL A 276 25.59 -11.83 -14.39
C VAL A 276 25.51 -11.71 -12.87
N ILE A 277 24.62 -12.46 -12.22
CA ILE A 277 24.49 -12.47 -10.76
C ILE A 277 25.75 -13.07 -10.11
N ARG A 278 26.31 -14.15 -10.65
CA ARG A 278 27.54 -14.78 -10.14
C ARG A 278 28.76 -13.84 -10.22
N ILE A 279 28.92 -13.15 -11.34
CA ILE A 279 30.01 -12.18 -11.50
C ILE A 279 29.78 -10.98 -10.57
N LYS A 280 28.54 -10.51 -10.45
CA LYS A 280 28.20 -9.47 -9.47
C LYS A 280 28.59 -9.89 -8.05
N THR A 281 28.26 -11.10 -7.61
CA THR A 281 28.63 -11.57 -6.26
C THR A 281 30.15 -11.61 -6.06
N LEU A 282 30.90 -12.03 -7.10
CA LEU A 282 32.36 -12.00 -7.08
C LEU A 282 32.91 -10.56 -6.97
N LEU A 283 32.31 -9.61 -7.70
CA LEU A 283 32.67 -8.19 -7.62
C LEU A 283 32.34 -7.58 -6.26
N ASP A 284 31.20 -7.95 -5.66
CA ASP A 284 30.79 -7.48 -4.32
C ASP A 284 31.73 -8.06 -3.23
N GLU A 285 32.16 -9.32 -3.34
CA GLU A 285 33.14 -9.94 -2.44
C GLU A 285 34.49 -9.22 -2.46
N VAL A 286 34.93 -8.76 -3.64
CA VAL A 286 36.18 -8.00 -3.80
C VAL A 286 35.97 -6.51 -3.45
N GLY A 287 34.80 -5.97 -3.76
CA GLY A 287 34.37 -4.59 -3.53
C GLY A 287 34.07 -4.26 -2.05
N ASN A 288 33.82 -5.26 -1.20
CA ASN A 288 33.82 -5.03 0.26
C ASN A 288 35.19 -4.57 0.81
N ASN A 289 36.27 -4.66 0.02
CA ASN A 289 37.56 -4.01 0.30
C ASN A 289 37.73 -2.62 -0.38
N TYR A 290 36.79 -2.21 -1.26
CA TYR A 290 36.82 -0.94 -2.02
C TYR A 290 35.38 -0.40 -2.23
N PRO A 291 34.93 0.60 -1.45
CA PRO A 291 33.50 0.96 -1.29
C PRO A 291 32.83 1.67 -2.50
N GLY A 292 33.29 1.46 -3.74
CA GLY A 292 32.85 2.20 -4.92
C GLY A 292 31.76 1.56 -5.80
N LEU A 293 31.58 0.23 -5.76
CA LEU A 293 30.61 -0.48 -6.62
C LEU A 293 29.55 -1.18 -5.78
N LEU A 294 28.52 -0.45 -5.35
CA LEU A 294 27.33 -1.05 -4.75
C LEU A 294 26.30 -1.36 -5.84
N LEU A 295 26.26 -2.61 -6.30
CA LEU A 295 25.21 -3.14 -7.17
C LEU A 295 24.07 -3.75 -6.36
N HIS A 296 23.53 -3.05 -5.35
CA HIS A 296 22.39 -3.56 -4.59
C HIS A 296 21.13 -3.66 -5.47
N SER A 297 20.59 -4.87 -5.60
CA SER A 297 19.23 -5.14 -6.08
C SER A 297 18.82 -6.51 -5.57
N ASP A 298 17.77 -6.57 -4.76
CA ASP A 298 17.05 -7.82 -4.49
C ASP A 298 15.53 -7.62 -4.63
N VAL A 299 14.90 -8.77 -4.91
CA VAL A 299 13.47 -9.14 -4.86
C VAL A 299 12.64 -9.02 -6.15
N HIS A 300 12.89 -8.09 -7.09
CA HIS A 300 12.02 -7.94 -8.28
C HIS A 300 12.76 -8.01 -9.62
N TRP A 301 12.17 -8.65 -10.65
CA TRP A 301 12.80 -8.80 -11.98
C TRP A 301 13.27 -7.46 -12.59
N LEU A 302 12.51 -6.39 -12.42
CA LEU A 302 12.88 -5.06 -12.92
C LEU A 302 14.10 -4.47 -12.19
N SER A 303 14.33 -4.84 -10.93
CA SER A 303 15.57 -4.50 -10.22
C SER A 303 16.78 -5.21 -10.83
N ARG A 304 16.57 -6.39 -11.43
CA ARG A 304 17.59 -7.12 -12.19
C ARG A 304 17.89 -6.45 -13.53
N GLY A 305 16.92 -5.79 -14.16
CA GLY A 305 17.13 -4.95 -15.35
C GLY A 305 18.16 -3.83 -15.10
N LYS A 306 18.10 -3.18 -13.93
CA LYS A 306 19.12 -2.18 -13.53
C LYS A 306 20.52 -2.79 -13.36
N VAL A 307 20.61 -4.03 -12.87
CA VAL A 307 21.88 -4.77 -12.77
C VAL A 307 22.43 -5.06 -14.16
N LEU A 308 21.59 -5.54 -15.09
CA LEU A 308 21.98 -5.79 -16.48
C LEU A 308 22.51 -4.55 -17.19
N SER A 309 21.79 -3.42 -17.09
CA SER A 309 22.21 -2.15 -17.69
C SER A 309 23.57 -1.68 -17.15
N ARG A 310 23.79 -1.76 -15.84
CA ARG A 310 25.09 -1.42 -15.23
C ARG A 310 26.20 -2.40 -15.61
N PHE A 311 25.89 -3.69 -15.68
CA PHE A 311 26.84 -4.73 -16.11
C PHE A 311 27.27 -4.50 -17.56
N ALA A 312 26.34 -4.14 -18.44
CA ALA A 312 26.62 -3.81 -19.83
C ALA A 312 27.54 -2.59 -19.95
N ALA A 313 27.30 -1.56 -19.14
CA ALA A 313 28.11 -0.35 -19.11
C ALA A 313 29.55 -0.57 -18.61
N CYS A 314 29.79 -1.59 -17.79
CA CYS A 314 31.11 -1.89 -17.21
C CYS A 314 31.75 -3.15 -17.83
N LEU A 315 31.21 -3.68 -18.93
CA LEU A 315 31.60 -5.00 -19.42
C LEU A 315 33.08 -5.10 -19.78
N SER A 316 33.68 -4.03 -20.33
CA SER A 316 35.11 -3.93 -20.63
C SER A 316 35.99 -4.03 -19.39
N GLU A 317 35.62 -3.29 -18.35
CA GLU A 317 36.32 -3.24 -17.07
C GLU A 317 36.21 -4.57 -16.34
N ILE A 318 35.04 -5.20 -16.41
CA ILE A 318 34.78 -6.53 -15.84
C ILE A 318 35.67 -7.59 -16.52
N ARG A 319 35.77 -7.58 -17.86
CA ARG A 319 36.65 -8.50 -18.60
C ARG A 319 38.11 -8.32 -18.17
N THR A 320 38.60 -7.08 -18.15
CA THR A 320 39.98 -6.76 -17.71
C THR A 320 40.24 -7.25 -16.28
N PHE A 321 39.27 -7.04 -15.37
CA PHE A 321 39.38 -7.47 -13.98
C PHE A 321 39.42 -9.00 -13.83
N LEU A 322 38.59 -9.72 -14.59
CA LEU A 322 38.55 -11.19 -14.57
C LEU A 322 39.85 -11.79 -15.11
N GLU A 323 40.42 -11.21 -16.17
CA GLU A 323 41.74 -11.57 -16.70
C GLU A 323 42.84 -11.38 -15.65
N MET A 324 42.83 -10.25 -14.93
CA MET A 324 43.78 -10.00 -13.83
C MET A 324 43.65 -11.00 -12.66
N LYS A 325 42.47 -11.61 -12.50
CA LYS A 325 42.20 -12.60 -11.46
C LYS A 325 42.42 -14.04 -11.92
N ASP A 326 42.82 -14.25 -13.17
CA ASP A 326 42.96 -15.58 -13.78
C ASP A 326 41.64 -16.38 -13.71
N VAL A 327 40.50 -15.68 -13.80
CA VAL A 327 39.16 -16.29 -13.81
C VAL A 327 38.58 -16.19 -15.20
N GLU A 328 38.45 -17.33 -15.87
CA GLU A 328 37.88 -17.40 -17.22
C GLU A 328 36.36 -17.56 -17.20
N HIS A 329 35.68 -16.72 -17.98
CA HIS A 329 34.26 -16.86 -18.31
C HIS A 329 34.07 -16.83 -19.82
N PRO A 330 34.11 -18.00 -20.51
CA PRO A 330 34.03 -18.07 -21.97
C PRO A 330 32.74 -17.46 -22.52
N GLU A 331 31.67 -17.44 -21.73
CA GLU A 331 30.39 -16.82 -22.08
C GLU A 331 30.54 -15.32 -22.38
N LEU A 332 31.45 -14.62 -21.71
CA LEU A 332 31.69 -13.19 -21.93
C LEU A 332 32.41 -12.89 -23.25
N THR A 333 32.93 -13.91 -23.94
CA THR A 333 33.51 -13.82 -25.28
C THR A 333 32.64 -14.46 -26.36
N ASN A 334 31.63 -15.22 -25.96
CA ASN A 334 30.73 -15.92 -26.86
C ASN A 334 29.71 -14.95 -27.47
N THR A 335 29.72 -14.82 -28.80
CA THR A 335 28.82 -13.91 -29.51
C THR A 335 27.34 -14.23 -29.31
N GLU A 336 26.95 -15.51 -29.31
CA GLU A 336 25.55 -15.92 -29.10
C GLU A 336 25.06 -15.51 -27.70
N TRP A 337 25.88 -15.73 -26.67
CA TRP A 337 25.57 -15.32 -25.31
C TRP A 337 25.46 -13.81 -25.18
N LEU A 338 26.38 -13.05 -25.78
CA LEU A 338 26.36 -11.59 -25.76
C LEU A 338 25.14 -11.00 -26.49
N MET A 339 24.70 -11.62 -27.60
CA MET A 339 23.45 -11.24 -28.27
C MET A 339 22.25 -11.40 -27.32
N LYS A 340 22.15 -12.54 -26.62
CA LYS A 340 21.09 -12.76 -25.61
C LYS A 340 21.18 -11.76 -24.45
N PHE A 341 22.39 -11.45 -24.00
CA PHE A 341 22.65 -10.49 -22.95
C PHE A 341 22.19 -9.08 -23.31
N TYR A 342 22.63 -8.54 -24.45
CA TYR A 342 22.24 -7.19 -24.87
C TYR A 342 20.75 -7.10 -25.23
N TYR A 343 20.17 -8.16 -25.82
CA TYR A 343 18.72 -8.26 -25.97
C TYR A 343 17.99 -8.12 -24.63
N LEU A 344 18.47 -8.79 -23.59
CA LEU A 344 17.86 -8.76 -22.27
C LEU A 344 18.00 -7.38 -21.60
N VAL A 345 19.14 -6.70 -21.80
CA VAL A 345 19.34 -5.31 -21.35
C VAL A 345 18.25 -4.41 -21.94
N ASP A 346 18.11 -4.38 -23.26
CA ASP A 346 17.12 -3.54 -23.97
C ASP A 346 15.67 -3.93 -23.59
N MET A 347 15.36 -5.23 -23.56
CA MET A 347 14.00 -5.71 -23.23
C MET A 347 13.59 -5.37 -21.79
N THR A 348 14.51 -5.52 -20.83
CA THR A 348 14.23 -5.17 -19.43
C THR A 348 14.07 -3.66 -19.22
N GLU A 349 14.74 -2.84 -20.03
CA GLU A 349 14.51 -1.40 -20.07
C GLU A 349 13.10 -1.06 -20.56
N HIS A 350 12.63 -1.69 -21.65
CA HIS A 350 11.26 -1.53 -22.14
C HIS A 350 10.19 -1.94 -21.13
N LEU A 351 10.40 -3.07 -20.44
CA LEU A 351 9.53 -3.53 -19.35
C LEU A 351 9.52 -2.55 -18.18
N ASN A 352 10.69 -2.02 -17.80
CA ASN A 352 10.79 -1.02 -16.74
C ASN A 352 10.07 0.29 -17.11
N HIS A 353 10.13 0.72 -18.37
CA HIS A 353 9.36 1.87 -18.86
C HIS A 353 7.84 1.65 -18.72
N LEU A 354 7.35 0.45 -19.03
CA LEU A 354 5.94 0.11 -18.81
C LEU A 354 5.60 0.12 -17.32
N ASN A 355 6.40 -0.55 -16.49
CA ASN A 355 6.16 -0.66 -15.05
C ASN A 355 6.07 0.72 -14.37
N VAL A 356 7.02 1.62 -14.65
CA VAL A 356 7.01 3.00 -14.12
C VAL A 356 5.76 3.76 -14.57
N LYS A 357 5.29 3.54 -15.81
CA LYS A 357 4.06 4.18 -16.31
C LYS A 357 2.79 3.69 -15.60
N MET A 358 2.79 2.44 -15.13
CA MET A 358 1.66 1.85 -14.40
C MET A 358 1.70 2.14 -12.90
N GLN A 359 2.86 2.50 -12.38
CA GLN A 359 3.04 2.97 -11.01
C GLN A 359 2.59 4.44 -10.87
N GLY A 360 2.20 4.81 -9.66
CA GLY A 360 1.74 6.15 -9.34
C GLY A 360 0.30 6.21 -8.85
N ILE A 361 -0.02 7.31 -8.17
CA ILE A 361 -1.34 7.57 -7.59
C ILE A 361 -2.23 8.20 -8.65
N GLY A 362 -3.51 7.82 -8.67
CA GLY A 362 -4.51 8.43 -9.55
C GLY A 362 -4.53 7.87 -10.97
N ASN A 363 -4.00 6.66 -11.19
CA ASN A 363 -4.24 5.90 -12.41
C ASN A 363 -5.64 5.26 -12.35
N THR A 364 -6.47 5.49 -13.38
CA THR A 364 -7.68 4.69 -13.61
C THR A 364 -7.34 3.27 -14.08
N VAL A 365 -8.25 2.33 -13.85
CA VAL A 365 -8.20 1.00 -14.48
C VAL A 365 -8.06 1.06 -16.02
N LEU A 366 -8.70 2.04 -16.66
CA LEU A 366 -8.58 2.27 -18.11
C LEU A 366 -7.16 2.69 -18.51
N SER A 367 -6.57 3.66 -17.80
CA SER A 367 -5.22 4.15 -18.12
C SER A 367 -4.16 3.04 -18.02
N LEU A 368 -4.30 2.17 -17.01
CA LEU A 368 -3.45 1.02 -16.79
C LEU A 368 -3.61 -0.01 -17.91
N GLN A 369 -4.85 -0.37 -18.25
CA GLN A 369 -5.15 -1.24 -19.38
C GLN A 369 -4.54 -0.70 -20.68
N GLN A 370 -4.71 0.60 -20.96
CA GLN A 370 -4.18 1.23 -22.18
C GLN A 370 -2.66 1.18 -22.21
N ALA A 371 -1.98 1.35 -21.07
CA ALA A 371 -0.52 1.23 -21.00
C ALA A 371 -0.05 -0.18 -21.39
N VAL A 372 -0.70 -1.22 -20.86
CA VAL A 372 -0.39 -2.62 -21.19
C VAL A 372 -0.69 -2.94 -22.65
N PHE A 373 -1.88 -2.59 -23.15
CA PHE A 373 -2.25 -2.90 -24.53
C PHE A 373 -1.39 -2.13 -25.55
N ALA A 374 -0.96 -0.90 -25.21
CA ALA A 374 0.03 -0.19 -26.01
C ALA A 374 1.39 -0.92 -26.00
N PHE A 375 1.78 -1.53 -24.88
CA PHE A 375 3.00 -2.33 -24.81
C PHE A 375 2.91 -3.63 -25.61
N GLU A 376 1.76 -4.32 -25.60
CA GLU A 376 1.54 -5.46 -26.51
C GLU A 376 1.75 -5.08 -27.98
N LYS A 377 1.28 -3.90 -28.39
CA LYS A 377 1.53 -3.38 -29.74
C LYS A 377 2.99 -3.05 -29.99
N LYS A 378 3.73 -2.58 -28.98
CA LYS A 378 5.17 -2.42 -29.08
C LYS A 378 5.89 -3.76 -29.21
N LEU A 379 5.49 -4.79 -28.47
CA LEU A 379 6.05 -6.14 -28.61
C LEU A 379 5.82 -6.72 -30.01
N GLU A 380 4.63 -6.53 -30.59
CA GLU A 380 4.35 -6.90 -31.99
C GLU A 380 5.32 -6.19 -32.95
N LEU A 381 5.59 -4.89 -32.72
CA LEU A 381 6.54 -4.12 -33.50
C LEU A 381 8.00 -4.59 -33.28
N PHE A 382 8.38 -4.91 -32.05
CA PHE A 382 9.72 -5.40 -31.69
C PHE A 382 10.04 -6.73 -32.35
N ILE A 383 9.07 -7.64 -32.45
CA ILE A 383 9.24 -8.90 -33.18
C ILE A 383 9.64 -8.62 -34.63
N VAL A 384 8.91 -7.76 -35.33
CA VAL A 384 9.22 -7.38 -36.72
C VAL A 384 10.57 -6.67 -36.83
N ASP A 385 10.91 -5.80 -35.86
CA ASP A 385 12.19 -5.09 -35.83
C ASP A 385 13.40 -6.03 -35.67
N ILE A 386 13.24 -7.10 -34.87
CA ILE A 386 14.25 -8.16 -34.70
C ILE A 386 14.33 -9.04 -35.95
N GLU A 387 13.21 -9.50 -36.48
CA GLU A 387 13.16 -10.37 -37.68
C GLU A 387 13.75 -9.68 -38.92
N THR A 388 13.52 -8.38 -39.07
CA THR A 388 14.13 -7.57 -40.15
C THR A 388 15.59 -7.23 -39.91
N GLY A 389 16.11 -7.47 -38.70
CA GLY A 389 17.50 -7.22 -38.32
C GLY A 389 17.89 -5.74 -38.22
N ARG A 390 16.91 -4.82 -38.25
CA ARG A 390 17.14 -3.36 -38.13
C ARG A 390 17.47 -2.94 -36.71
N LEU A 391 16.89 -3.62 -35.72
CA LEU A 391 17.14 -3.42 -34.29
C LEU A 391 17.04 -1.93 -33.88
N LEU A 392 16.05 -1.21 -34.40
CA LEU A 392 15.85 0.21 -34.10
C LEU A 392 15.47 0.44 -32.64
N HIS A 393 14.81 -0.53 -32.01
CA HIS A 393 14.34 -0.46 -30.63
C HIS A 393 15.19 -1.27 -29.66
N PHE A 394 16.30 -1.86 -30.14
CA PHE A 394 17.26 -2.62 -29.37
C PHE A 394 18.64 -2.01 -29.59
N GLU A 395 18.84 -0.82 -29.02
CA GLU A 395 20.03 0.00 -29.28
C GLU A 395 21.32 -0.71 -28.86
N LYS A 396 21.34 -1.33 -27.67
CA LYS A 396 22.54 -2.01 -27.18
C LYS A 396 22.83 -3.28 -27.96
N LEU A 397 21.79 -4.02 -28.33
CA LEU A 397 21.94 -5.17 -29.22
C LEU A 397 22.47 -4.77 -30.61
N ARG A 398 21.96 -3.65 -31.15
CA ARG A 398 22.40 -3.12 -32.45
C ARG A 398 23.86 -2.68 -32.40
N GLU A 399 24.25 -1.89 -31.41
CA GLU A 399 25.64 -1.44 -31.21
C GLU A 399 26.60 -2.64 -31.18
N PHE A 400 26.25 -3.69 -30.45
CA PHE A 400 27.05 -4.91 -30.37
C PHE A 400 27.12 -5.66 -31.71
N LYS A 401 25.97 -5.88 -32.36
CA LYS A 401 25.91 -6.56 -33.67
C LYS A 401 26.72 -5.81 -34.74
N ASP A 402 26.61 -4.48 -34.78
CA ASP A 402 27.33 -3.64 -35.75
C ASP A 402 28.85 -3.71 -35.51
N ALA A 403 29.29 -3.70 -34.25
CA ALA A 403 30.70 -3.88 -33.89
C ALA A 403 31.24 -5.26 -34.28
N CYS A 404 30.46 -6.32 -34.09
CA CYS A 404 30.81 -7.66 -34.56
C CYS A 404 30.89 -7.74 -36.09
N THR A 405 29.91 -7.17 -36.79
CA THR A 405 29.87 -7.17 -38.27
C THR A 405 31.04 -6.37 -38.87
N ALA A 406 31.45 -5.28 -38.20
CA ALA A 406 32.63 -4.50 -38.60
C ALA A 406 33.95 -5.29 -38.44
N SER A 407 33.98 -6.23 -37.49
CA SER A 407 35.15 -7.08 -37.22
C SER A 407 35.18 -8.34 -38.09
N ASP A 408 34.02 -8.94 -38.35
CA ASP A 408 33.83 -10.12 -39.22
C ASP A 408 32.53 -9.99 -40.06
N PRO A 409 32.62 -9.58 -41.33
CA PRO A 409 31.45 -9.40 -42.20
C PRO A 409 30.72 -10.68 -42.58
N VAL A 410 31.33 -11.86 -42.37
CA VAL A 410 30.74 -13.16 -42.72
C VAL A 410 29.94 -13.73 -41.54
N GLN A 411 30.08 -13.14 -40.35
CA GLN A 411 29.39 -13.61 -39.15
C GLN A 411 27.87 -13.49 -39.28
N GLN A 412 27.18 -14.63 -39.19
CA GLN A 412 25.72 -14.70 -39.23
C GLN A 412 25.16 -14.74 -37.81
N PHE A 413 24.13 -13.91 -37.55
CA PHE A 413 23.48 -13.83 -36.25
C PHE A 413 22.08 -14.48 -36.32
N ASP A 414 21.79 -15.39 -35.40
CA ASP A 414 20.45 -15.97 -35.25
C ASP A 414 19.54 -15.01 -34.46
N LEU A 415 18.89 -14.09 -35.18
CA LEU A 415 17.89 -13.19 -34.61
C LEU A 415 16.52 -13.87 -34.44
N GLN A 416 16.30 -15.02 -35.07
CA GLN A 416 15.03 -15.72 -35.04
C GLN A 416 14.73 -16.26 -33.63
N GLN A 417 15.77 -16.69 -32.91
CA GLN A 417 15.66 -17.07 -31.50
C GLN A 417 15.17 -15.89 -30.61
N LEU A 418 15.75 -14.69 -30.79
CA LEU A 418 15.40 -13.49 -30.02
C LEU A 418 13.98 -13.00 -30.33
N ALA A 419 13.56 -13.06 -31.60
CA ALA A 419 12.18 -12.82 -32.00
C ALA A 419 11.23 -13.84 -31.34
N GLY A 420 11.64 -15.11 -31.27
CA GLY A 420 10.93 -16.16 -30.56
C GLY A 420 10.72 -15.87 -29.07
N PHE A 421 11.73 -15.36 -28.37
CA PHE A 421 11.60 -14.93 -26.97
C PHE A 421 10.59 -13.80 -26.80
N THR A 422 10.67 -12.79 -27.68
CA THR A 422 9.74 -11.64 -27.68
C THR A 422 8.30 -12.08 -27.97
N SER A 423 8.12 -13.04 -28.90
CA SER A 423 6.82 -13.63 -29.22
C SER A 423 6.22 -14.37 -28.03
N LYS A 424 7.02 -15.17 -27.31
CA LYS A 424 6.56 -15.84 -26.06
C LYS A 424 6.14 -14.82 -25.00
N LEU A 425 6.92 -13.75 -24.82
CA LEU A 425 6.56 -12.66 -23.90
C LEU A 425 5.21 -12.03 -24.29
N LEU A 426 5.01 -11.71 -25.56
CA LEU A 426 3.74 -11.18 -26.07
C LEU A 426 2.56 -12.12 -25.78
N GLN A 427 2.72 -13.44 -25.96
CA GLN A 427 1.66 -14.41 -25.65
C GLN A 427 1.34 -14.45 -24.15
N SER A 428 2.36 -14.34 -23.29
CA SER A 428 2.15 -14.25 -21.84
C SER A 428 1.37 -12.99 -21.47
N PHE A 429 1.71 -11.82 -22.03
CA PHE A 429 0.90 -10.61 -21.86
C PHE A 429 -0.55 -10.84 -22.30
N LYS A 430 -0.77 -11.39 -23.50
CA LYS A 430 -2.12 -11.67 -24.00
C LYS A 430 -2.93 -12.60 -23.07
N ALA A 431 -2.27 -13.58 -22.46
CA ALA A 431 -2.88 -14.53 -21.53
C ALA A 431 -3.15 -13.91 -20.14
N CYS A 432 -2.15 -13.25 -19.54
CA CYS A 432 -2.26 -12.68 -18.19
C CYS A 432 -3.32 -11.58 -18.12
N PHE A 433 -3.41 -10.71 -19.13
CA PHE A 433 -4.33 -9.56 -19.13
C PHE A 433 -5.71 -9.87 -19.73
N GLY A 434 -6.13 -11.14 -19.75
CA GLY A 434 -7.43 -11.59 -20.27
C GLY A 434 -8.62 -10.92 -19.56
N GLU A 435 -8.60 -10.87 -18.23
CA GLU A 435 -9.67 -10.25 -17.41
C GLU A 435 -9.89 -8.76 -17.79
N PHE A 436 -8.81 -7.99 -17.93
CA PHE A 436 -8.91 -6.61 -18.38
C PHE A 436 -9.53 -6.55 -19.77
N ARG A 437 -9.15 -7.46 -20.68
CA ARG A 437 -9.67 -7.49 -22.05
C ARG A 437 -11.17 -7.73 -22.10
N GLU A 438 -11.70 -8.63 -21.26
CA GLU A 438 -13.14 -8.90 -21.15
C GLU A 438 -13.93 -7.65 -20.75
N HIS A 439 -13.36 -6.81 -19.89
CA HIS A 439 -14.00 -5.59 -19.41
C HIS A 439 -13.65 -4.31 -20.20
N THR A 440 -12.95 -4.42 -21.34
CA THR A 440 -12.53 -3.27 -22.17
C THR A 440 -13.67 -2.31 -22.50
N HIS A 441 -14.86 -2.84 -22.83
CA HIS A 441 -16.01 -2.01 -23.16
C HIS A 441 -16.54 -1.23 -21.94
N LEU A 442 -16.46 -1.80 -20.75
CA LEU A 442 -16.83 -1.09 -19.53
C LEU A 442 -15.82 0.01 -19.20
N PHE A 443 -14.51 -0.28 -19.31
CA PHE A 443 -13.47 0.69 -18.97
C PHE A 443 -13.40 1.85 -19.94
N LYS A 444 -13.53 1.59 -21.26
CA LYS A 444 -13.51 2.65 -22.28
C LYS A 444 -14.66 3.64 -22.14
N PHE A 445 -15.76 3.24 -21.50
CA PHE A 445 -16.91 4.11 -21.28
C PHE A 445 -16.55 5.40 -20.52
N ILE A 446 -15.52 5.36 -19.67
CA ILE A 446 -15.04 6.52 -18.89
C ILE A 446 -14.71 7.73 -19.77
N THR A 447 -14.10 7.48 -20.93
CA THR A 447 -13.52 8.53 -21.80
C THR A 447 -14.10 8.54 -23.21
N HIS A 448 -14.61 7.40 -23.70
CA HIS A 448 -15.15 7.24 -25.04
C HIS A 448 -16.58 6.66 -25.00
N PRO A 449 -17.55 7.29 -24.31
CA PRO A 449 -18.91 6.77 -24.19
C PRO A 449 -19.61 6.62 -25.56
N HIS A 450 -19.20 7.41 -26.56
CA HIS A 450 -19.74 7.34 -27.92
C HIS A 450 -19.33 6.07 -28.69
N GLU A 451 -18.14 5.52 -28.43
CA GLU A 451 -17.61 4.30 -29.05
C GLU A 451 -18.14 3.02 -28.39
N CYS A 452 -18.74 3.13 -27.21
CA CYS A 452 -19.30 1.97 -26.52
C CYS A 452 -20.55 1.46 -27.24
N ALA A 453 -20.46 0.21 -27.69
CA ALA A 453 -21.62 -0.60 -28.04
C ALA A 453 -22.33 -0.99 -26.74
N VAL A 454 -23.50 -0.40 -26.51
CA VAL A 454 -24.27 -0.48 -25.26
C VAL A 454 -24.52 -1.94 -24.83
N GLY A 455 -24.82 -2.83 -25.78
CA GLY A 455 -25.03 -4.26 -25.53
C GLY A 455 -23.78 -5.10 -25.22
N LYS A 456 -22.57 -4.51 -25.18
CA LYS A 456 -21.32 -5.23 -24.88
C LYS A 456 -20.73 -4.93 -23.50
N ALA A 457 -21.26 -3.95 -22.77
CA ALA A 457 -20.81 -3.66 -21.41
C ALA A 457 -21.52 -4.59 -20.41
N ASN A 458 -20.76 -5.42 -19.70
CA ASN A 458 -21.34 -6.25 -18.64
C ASN A 458 -21.57 -5.41 -17.38
N LEU A 459 -22.81 -4.94 -17.20
CA LEU A 459 -23.23 -4.12 -16.06
C LEU A 459 -23.69 -4.95 -14.85
N SER A 460 -23.66 -6.29 -14.93
CA SER A 460 -24.17 -7.16 -13.84
C SER A 460 -23.44 -6.99 -12.50
N TYR A 461 -22.20 -6.49 -12.53
CA TYR A 461 -21.39 -6.23 -11.33
C TYR A 461 -21.72 -4.91 -10.63
N ILE A 462 -22.50 -4.03 -11.26
CA ILE A 462 -22.82 -2.69 -10.74
C ILE A 462 -24.25 -2.68 -10.19
N PRO A 463 -24.45 -2.76 -8.87
CA PRO A 463 -25.78 -2.83 -8.30
C PRO A 463 -26.56 -1.53 -8.54
N GLY A 464 -27.87 -1.66 -8.75
CA GLY A 464 -28.77 -0.51 -8.91
C GLY A 464 -28.66 0.20 -10.27
N VAL A 465 -28.10 -0.45 -11.29
CA VAL A 465 -28.05 0.03 -12.68
C VAL A 465 -29.02 -0.78 -13.54
N SER A 466 -29.93 -0.08 -14.22
CA SER A 466 -30.88 -0.65 -15.18
C SER A 466 -30.27 -0.60 -16.57
N ILE A 467 -30.16 -1.76 -17.25
CA ILE A 467 -29.62 -1.81 -18.62
C ILE A 467 -30.44 -0.90 -19.52
N ARG A 468 -31.78 -1.00 -19.46
CA ARG A 468 -32.69 -0.17 -20.26
C ARG A 468 -32.41 1.33 -20.09
N ASP A 469 -32.30 1.78 -18.84
CA ASP A 469 -32.13 3.21 -18.56
C ASP A 469 -30.71 3.67 -18.95
N PHE A 470 -29.71 2.80 -18.79
CA PHE A 470 -28.37 3.02 -19.33
C PHE A 470 -28.39 3.18 -20.87
N GLU A 471 -29.12 2.33 -21.61
CA GLU A 471 -29.18 2.44 -23.08
C GLU A 471 -29.81 3.76 -23.53
N LEU A 472 -30.90 4.17 -22.88
CA LEU A 472 -31.58 5.43 -23.15
C LEU A 472 -30.69 6.63 -22.85
N GLU A 473 -30.07 6.68 -21.66
CA GLU A 473 -29.18 7.78 -21.28
C GLU A 473 -27.93 7.86 -22.19
N VAL A 474 -27.37 6.72 -22.64
CA VAL A 474 -26.27 6.72 -23.62
C VAL A 474 -26.74 7.28 -24.97
N ALA A 475 -27.96 6.95 -25.43
CA ALA A 475 -28.50 7.49 -26.67
C ALA A 475 -28.66 9.01 -26.60
N ASP A 476 -29.21 9.52 -25.50
CA ASP A 476 -29.36 10.96 -25.26
C ASP A 476 -28.00 11.67 -25.16
N LEU A 477 -27.00 11.05 -24.52
CA LEU A 477 -25.65 11.59 -24.42
C LEU A 477 -24.98 11.67 -25.80
N LYS A 478 -25.13 10.63 -26.64
CA LYS A 478 -24.59 10.58 -28.01
C LYS A 478 -25.20 11.64 -28.92
N ALA A 479 -26.45 12.05 -28.67
CA ALA A 479 -27.11 13.13 -29.39
C ALA A 479 -26.70 14.53 -28.90
N SER A 480 -25.93 14.65 -27.82
CA SER A 480 -25.54 15.93 -27.22
C SER A 480 -24.13 16.39 -27.60
N ASP A 481 -24.04 17.34 -28.54
CA ASP A 481 -22.76 17.93 -28.96
C ASP A 481 -22.05 18.71 -27.84
N MET A 482 -22.83 19.34 -26.94
CA MET A 482 -22.32 20.14 -25.83
C MET A 482 -21.53 19.27 -24.85
N TRP A 483 -22.14 18.19 -24.35
CA TRP A 483 -21.50 17.30 -23.38
C TRP A 483 -20.33 16.55 -23.98
N TRP A 484 -20.41 16.21 -25.26
CA TRP A 484 -19.29 15.61 -25.96
C TRP A 484 -18.06 16.53 -26.03
N THR A 485 -18.29 17.82 -26.34
CA THR A 485 -17.21 18.81 -26.37
C THR A 485 -16.55 18.97 -25.00
N GLU A 486 -17.32 18.87 -23.93
CA GLU A 486 -16.80 18.93 -22.57
C GLU A 486 -16.02 17.66 -22.18
N MET A 487 -16.52 16.49 -22.55
CA MET A 487 -15.81 15.22 -22.34
C MET A 487 -14.50 15.13 -23.11
N LYS A 488 -14.40 15.73 -24.31
CA LYS A 488 -13.13 15.82 -25.05
C LYS A 488 -12.05 16.63 -24.34
N LYS A 489 -12.42 17.54 -23.45
CA LYS A 489 -11.47 18.35 -22.67
C LYS A 489 -10.93 17.60 -21.45
N LEU A 490 -11.42 16.38 -21.18
CA LEU A 490 -10.98 15.57 -20.05
C LEU A 490 -9.47 15.36 -20.10
N GLN A 491 -8.78 15.89 -19.08
CA GLN A 491 -7.42 15.49 -18.76
C GLN A 491 -7.45 14.11 -18.08
N PRO A 492 -6.37 13.32 -18.16
CA PRO A 492 -6.30 11.97 -17.62
C PRO A 492 -6.35 11.86 -16.08
N ALA A 493 -6.58 12.97 -15.36
CA ALA A 493 -6.66 12.95 -13.91
C ALA A 493 -8.06 12.53 -13.43
N ASP A 494 -8.13 11.43 -12.67
CA ASP A 494 -9.37 10.82 -12.19
C ASP A 494 -10.32 11.80 -11.47
N GLN A 495 -9.76 12.75 -10.70
CA GLN A 495 -10.55 13.77 -10.01
C GLN A 495 -11.24 14.75 -10.97
N LEU A 496 -10.64 15.02 -12.13
CA LEU A 496 -11.28 15.87 -13.14
C LEU A 496 -12.37 15.08 -13.87
N ILE A 497 -12.15 13.78 -14.09
CA ILE A 497 -13.12 12.89 -14.72
C ILE A 497 -14.39 12.82 -13.86
N ILE A 498 -14.28 12.51 -12.56
CA ILE A 498 -15.46 12.42 -11.68
C ILE A 498 -16.22 13.76 -11.61
N LYS A 499 -15.53 14.90 -11.51
CA LYS A 499 -16.14 16.23 -11.52
C LYS A 499 -16.95 16.49 -12.80
N THR A 500 -16.40 16.12 -13.95
CA THR A 500 -17.05 16.34 -15.24
C THR A 500 -18.31 15.49 -15.37
N TRP A 501 -18.25 14.23 -14.96
CA TRP A 501 -19.42 13.34 -15.00
C TRP A 501 -20.49 13.74 -13.97
N ASN A 502 -20.10 14.18 -12.78
CA ASN A 502 -21.03 14.69 -11.77
C ASN A 502 -21.68 16.02 -12.18
N ALA A 503 -21.08 16.78 -13.10
CA ALA A 503 -21.68 18.00 -13.65
C ALA A 503 -22.83 17.72 -14.64
N LEU A 504 -23.00 16.47 -15.09
CA LEU A 504 -24.14 16.10 -15.94
C LEU A 504 -25.48 16.32 -15.23
N PRO A 505 -26.56 16.63 -15.98
CA PRO A 505 -27.89 16.74 -15.43
C PRO A 505 -28.32 15.46 -14.72
N VAL A 506 -29.23 15.60 -13.74
CA VAL A 506 -29.77 14.48 -12.95
C VAL A 506 -30.45 13.41 -13.82
N THR A 507 -30.83 13.74 -15.05
CA THR A 507 -31.34 12.77 -16.03
C THR A 507 -30.33 11.69 -16.41
N TYR A 508 -29.02 11.93 -16.24
CA TYR A 508 -27.93 10.98 -16.55
C TYR A 508 -27.44 10.20 -15.31
N HIS A 509 -28.29 10.04 -14.30
CA HIS A 509 -27.93 9.40 -13.04
C HIS A 509 -27.43 7.95 -13.20
N THR A 510 -27.91 7.19 -14.19
CA THR A 510 -27.45 5.83 -14.46
C THR A 510 -26.02 5.85 -14.99
N LEU A 511 -25.71 6.76 -15.92
CA LEU A 511 -24.34 6.91 -16.42
C LEU A 511 -23.39 7.36 -15.31
N GLN A 512 -23.81 8.32 -14.47
CA GLN A 512 -23.03 8.77 -13.32
C GLN A 512 -22.69 7.61 -12.39
N ARG A 513 -23.65 6.73 -12.08
CA ARG A 513 -23.43 5.53 -11.27
C ARG A 513 -22.41 4.58 -11.90
N VAL A 514 -22.56 4.26 -13.18
CA VAL A 514 -21.63 3.39 -13.90
C VAL A 514 -20.22 3.97 -13.86
N ILE A 515 -20.07 5.27 -14.09
CA ILE A 515 -18.77 5.94 -14.10
C ILE A 515 -18.14 5.95 -12.71
N ILE A 516 -18.90 6.27 -11.67
CA ILE A 516 -18.39 6.22 -10.30
C ILE A 516 -17.95 4.79 -9.97
N ALA A 517 -18.73 3.77 -10.34
CA ALA A 517 -18.37 2.38 -10.11
C ALA A 517 -17.07 1.98 -10.83
N VAL A 518 -16.85 2.42 -12.07
CA VAL A 518 -15.62 2.10 -12.82
C VAL A 518 -14.42 2.90 -12.30
N LEU A 519 -14.60 4.18 -11.95
CA LEU A 519 -13.54 5.04 -11.41
C LEU A 519 -13.10 4.63 -10.00
N THR A 520 -13.96 3.93 -9.25
CA THR A 520 -13.58 3.38 -7.95
C THR A 520 -12.84 2.06 -8.06
N MET A 521 -12.79 1.39 -9.22
CA MET A 521 -12.04 0.14 -9.40
C MET A 521 -10.52 0.35 -9.27
N PHE A 522 -9.87 -0.51 -8.48
CA PHE A 522 -8.41 -0.61 -8.49
C PHE A 522 -7.93 -1.41 -9.70
N GLY A 523 -6.97 -0.86 -10.44
CA GLY A 523 -6.20 -1.63 -11.43
C GLY A 523 -4.85 -2.13 -10.90
N SER A 524 -4.37 -1.61 -9.76
CA SER A 524 -3.11 -2.03 -9.16
C SER A 524 -3.17 -2.01 -7.63
N THR A 525 -2.24 -2.72 -6.98
CA THR A 525 -1.99 -2.66 -5.54
C THR A 525 -0.83 -1.70 -5.21
N TYR A 526 -0.47 -0.79 -6.11
CA TYR A 526 0.62 0.18 -5.89
C TYR A 526 0.48 0.95 -4.57
N THR A 527 -0.74 1.37 -4.21
CA THR A 527 -1.01 2.07 -2.95
C THR A 527 -0.77 1.17 -1.73
N CYS A 528 -0.95 -0.15 -1.85
CA CYS A 528 -0.52 -1.12 -0.84
C CYS A 528 1.01 -1.23 -0.76
N GLU A 529 1.70 -1.32 -1.90
CA GLU A 529 3.18 -1.33 -1.95
C GLU A 529 3.79 -0.08 -1.30
N GLN A 530 3.22 1.09 -1.58
CA GLN A 530 3.60 2.34 -0.91
C GLN A 530 3.35 2.25 0.60
N SER A 531 2.19 1.76 1.02
CA SER A 531 1.88 1.52 2.44
C SER A 531 2.98 0.67 3.11
N PHE A 532 3.48 -0.39 2.46
CA PHE A 532 4.57 -1.20 3.02
C PHE A 532 5.91 -0.44 3.10
N SER A 533 6.20 0.46 2.17
CA SER A 533 7.37 1.35 2.27
C SER A 533 7.27 2.29 3.47
N HIS A 534 6.11 2.92 3.67
CA HIS A 534 5.83 3.74 4.84
C HIS A 534 5.89 2.94 6.15
N LEU A 535 5.41 1.70 6.13
CA LEU A 535 5.50 0.77 7.25
C LEU A 535 6.96 0.50 7.64
N LYS A 536 7.86 0.24 6.67
CA LYS A 536 9.29 0.05 6.92
C LYS A 536 9.95 1.31 7.52
N ASN A 537 9.50 2.49 7.11
CA ASN A 537 9.98 3.75 7.70
C ASN A 537 9.45 4.01 9.12
N ILE A 538 8.24 3.53 9.44
CA ILE A 538 7.64 3.69 10.77
C ILE A 538 8.20 2.64 11.74
N LYS A 539 8.22 1.36 11.34
CA LYS A 539 8.85 0.25 12.07
C LYS A 539 10.36 0.24 11.81
N THR A 540 11.08 1.18 12.40
CA THR A 540 12.55 1.13 12.45
C THR A 540 13.01 0.24 13.61
N ASN A 541 14.31 -0.11 13.64
CA ASN A 541 14.93 -0.81 14.78
C ASN A 541 14.71 -0.09 16.12
N LEU A 542 14.52 1.24 16.09
CA LEU A 542 14.24 2.09 17.25
C LEU A 542 12.75 2.06 17.68
N ARG A 543 11.88 1.41 16.89
CA ARG A 543 10.41 1.37 17.05
C ARG A 543 9.82 -0.04 16.90
N SER A 544 10.64 -1.07 17.00
CA SER A 544 10.24 -2.48 16.83
C SER A 544 9.16 -2.97 17.81
N CYS A 545 8.91 -2.23 18.89
CA CYS A 545 7.87 -2.52 19.90
C CYS A 545 6.57 -1.69 19.75
N LEU A 546 6.29 -1.08 18.59
CA LEU A 546 5.00 -0.44 18.35
C LEU A 546 3.86 -1.47 18.41
N MET A 547 2.85 -1.22 19.25
CA MET A 547 1.63 -2.04 19.30
C MET A 547 0.80 -1.86 18.03
N ASP A 548 0.06 -2.88 17.61
CA ASP A 548 -0.74 -2.91 16.36
C ASP A 548 -1.68 -1.69 16.23
N GLY A 549 -2.34 -1.27 17.32
CA GLY A 549 -3.22 -0.10 17.31
C GLY A 549 -2.47 1.22 17.07
N SER A 550 -1.31 1.40 17.71
CA SER A 550 -0.46 2.58 17.50
C SER A 550 0.15 2.61 16.11
N LEU A 551 0.48 1.43 15.56
CA LEU A 551 0.95 1.29 14.19
C LEU A 551 -0.12 1.70 13.20
N ASN A 552 -1.34 1.15 13.32
CA ASN A 552 -2.46 1.49 12.46
C ASN A 552 -2.79 2.99 12.52
N ALA A 553 -2.74 3.61 13.70
CA ALA A 553 -2.93 5.05 13.83
C ALA A 553 -1.84 5.87 13.10
N CYS A 554 -0.57 5.44 13.21
CA CYS A 554 0.53 6.08 12.48
C CYS A 554 0.36 5.93 10.97
N MET A 555 0.12 4.70 10.50
CA MET A 555 -0.11 4.38 9.08
C MET A 555 -1.26 5.21 8.51
N LYS A 556 -2.40 5.24 9.22
CA LYS A 556 -3.58 6.00 8.82
C LYS A 556 -3.27 7.48 8.65
N LEU A 557 -2.64 8.13 9.64
CA LEU A 557 -2.30 9.55 9.56
C LEU A 557 -1.19 9.87 8.54
N ASN A 558 -0.32 8.90 8.26
CA ASN A 558 0.75 9.04 7.28
C ASN A 558 0.22 9.00 5.85
N LEU A 559 -0.72 8.09 5.58
CA LEU A 559 -1.23 7.79 4.23
C LEU A 559 -2.52 8.55 3.87
N THR A 560 -3.29 8.99 4.86
CA THR A 560 -4.61 9.60 4.61
C THR A 560 -4.51 10.93 3.88
N THR A 561 -5.45 11.15 2.96
CA THR A 561 -5.65 12.46 2.32
C THR A 561 -6.58 13.37 3.14
N TYR A 562 -7.20 12.86 4.21
CA TYR A 562 -7.98 13.68 5.13
C TYR A 562 -7.07 14.55 6.00
N GLN A 563 -7.58 15.74 6.34
CA GLN A 563 -6.95 16.60 7.33
C GLN A 563 -7.72 16.45 8.65
N PRO A 564 -7.09 15.91 9.72
CA PRO A 564 -7.71 15.89 11.03
C PRO A 564 -8.04 17.32 11.47
N ASP A 565 -9.27 17.57 11.91
CA ASP A 565 -9.65 18.87 12.49
C ASP A 565 -9.20 18.91 13.96
N TYR A 566 -7.90 19.10 14.16
CA TYR A 566 -7.33 19.26 15.49
C TYR A 566 -7.72 20.57 16.18
N LYS A 567 -8.28 21.54 15.43
CA LYS A 567 -8.86 22.74 16.03
C LYS A 567 -10.16 22.41 16.75
N ALA A 568 -10.97 21.48 16.24
CA ALA A 568 -12.13 20.97 16.95
C ALA A 568 -11.74 20.33 18.29
N PHE A 569 -10.74 19.44 18.32
CA PHE A 569 -10.23 18.86 19.58
C PHE A 569 -9.77 19.91 20.58
N SER A 570 -9.05 20.93 20.10
CA SER A 570 -8.57 22.02 20.96
C SER A 570 -9.71 22.82 21.61
N LYS A 571 -10.92 22.81 21.03
CA LYS A 571 -12.12 23.47 21.55
C LYS A 571 -12.89 22.58 22.53
N THR A 572 -13.04 21.29 22.27
CA THR A 572 -13.76 20.37 23.17
C THR A 572 -13.01 20.09 24.47
N MET A 573 -11.68 20.11 24.44
CA MET A 573 -10.84 20.01 25.65
C MET A 573 -10.97 21.24 26.58
N GLN A 574 -11.78 22.24 26.23
CA GLN A 574 -12.03 23.47 27.01
C GLN A 574 -13.19 23.34 28.02
N HIS A 575 -13.96 22.25 28.03
CA HIS A 575 -15.20 22.14 28.81
C HIS A 575 -15.14 21.10 29.94
N GLN A 576 -14.35 21.36 30.97
CA GLN A 576 -14.71 20.97 32.34
C GLN A 576 -14.38 22.12 33.30
N LYS A 577 -15.42 22.82 33.76
CA LYS A 577 -15.31 23.66 34.96
C LYS A 577 -15.23 22.69 36.14
N SER A 578 -14.10 22.69 36.84
CA SER A 578 -13.96 22.03 38.13
C SER A 578 -15.00 22.61 39.10
N HIS A 579 -15.85 21.75 39.65
CA HIS A 579 -16.58 22.01 40.88
C HIS A 579 -15.70 21.66 42.08
#